data_AF-A0A951PB27-F1
#
_entry.id   AF-A0A951PB27-F1
#
_cell.length_a   1.000
_cell.length_b   1.000
_cell.length_c   1.000
_cell.angle_alpha   90.00
_cell.angle_beta   90.00
_cell.angle_gamma   90.00
#
_symmetry.space_group_name_H-M   'P 1'
#
loop_
_entity.id
_entity.type
_entity.pdbx_description
1 polymer ?
#
loop_
_entity_poly.entity_id
_entity_poly.type
_entity_poly.pdbx_seq_one_letter_code
_entity_poly.pdbx_strand_id
1 'polypeptide(L)'
;MQLSETDFLHQVSTAWQICDRFDLQTEIWRGRILRTVRDREKQGGDGRGSGFLSWLNDREISKTQAYSLIELANSADTLLQDGMLQPEAVNCFSKRAFIETAQAAIEVQQMVCDLVNEPSGEAAPQITRREVRQIQDEWTTMSSDLLPLVVKEKAASSAIPTRYLTPLVRELEKLPPLHQTAIQDGITANPDVDTVKQATVEARYLAKYLAAAVQVQALNHSSIDLESALEEALRVGCLSSAADLVNQASQLEQSVIKLHAAWRRLNNLADRLYLDSGASTPNLRALLDQVAPLTQDLLEVDLGDPDGSFSQRVRLRILPDDLNPDVPA
;
A
#
# COMPACT_ATOMS: atom_id res chain seq x y z
N MET A 1 -4.21 -36.21 -16.56
CA MET A 1 -3.29 -37.30 -16.15
C MET A 1 -2.41 -36.77 -15.02
N GLN A 2 -2.43 -37.38 -13.85
CA GLN A 2 -1.50 -37.01 -12.77
C GLN A 2 -0.18 -37.75 -13.00
N LEU A 3 0.89 -37.00 -13.27
CA LEU A 3 2.26 -37.51 -13.33
C LEU A 3 2.69 -38.05 -11.95
N SER A 4 3.51 -39.10 -11.93
CA SER A 4 4.18 -39.55 -10.71
C SER A 4 5.11 -38.44 -10.18
N GLU A 5 5.43 -38.46 -8.88
CA GLU A 5 6.29 -37.44 -8.25
C GLU A 5 7.70 -37.42 -8.85
N THR A 6 8.27 -38.60 -9.10
CA THR A 6 9.59 -38.76 -9.73
C THR A 6 9.61 -38.22 -11.16
N ASP A 7 8.57 -38.52 -11.95
CA ASP A 7 8.49 -38.04 -13.34
C ASP A 7 8.28 -36.53 -13.39
N PHE A 8 7.49 -35.98 -12.47
CA PHE A 8 7.29 -34.54 -12.34
C PHE A 8 8.59 -33.82 -12.00
N LEU A 9 9.34 -34.29 -10.99
CA LEU A 9 10.61 -33.69 -10.59
C LEU A 9 11.66 -33.76 -11.70
N HIS A 10 11.69 -34.87 -12.46
CA HIS A 10 12.56 -35.02 -13.63
C HIS A 10 12.19 -34.05 -14.76
N GLN A 11 10.90 -33.84 -15.03
CA GLN A 11 10.46 -32.87 -16.03
C GLN A 11 10.78 -31.43 -15.59
N VAL A 12 10.57 -31.10 -14.32
CA VAL A 12 10.91 -29.79 -13.73
C VAL A 12 12.41 -29.54 -13.80
N SER A 13 13.25 -30.53 -13.47
CA SER A 13 14.71 -30.37 -13.54
C SER A 13 15.20 -30.15 -14.97
N THR A 14 14.66 -30.92 -15.92
CA THR A 14 14.97 -30.77 -17.35
C THR A 14 14.55 -29.40 -17.87
N ALA A 15 13.33 -28.96 -17.57
CA ALA A 15 12.83 -27.64 -17.97
C ALA A 15 13.65 -26.50 -17.34
N TRP A 16 14.12 -26.67 -16.11
CA TRP A 16 14.95 -25.69 -15.42
C TRP A 16 16.32 -25.52 -16.08
N GLN A 17 16.94 -26.60 -16.57
CA GLN A 17 18.23 -26.56 -17.27
C GLN A 17 18.15 -25.84 -18.63
N ILE A 18 17.02 -25.92 -19.31
CA ILE A 18 16.79 -25.18 -20.56
C ILE A 18 16.80 -23.66 -20.29
N CYS A 19 16.51 -23.25 -19.05
CA CYS A 19 16.44 -21.87 -18.63
C CYS A 19 17.80 -21.28 -18.18
N ASP A 20 18.93 -21.66 -18.78
CA ASP A 20 20.26 -21.16 -18.39
C ASP A 20 20.61 -19.76 -18.94
N ARG A 21 19.77 -19.21 -19.83
CA ARG A 21 19.96 -17.86 -20.38
C ARG A 21 19.48 -16.77 -19.41
N PHE A 22 20.16 -15.62 -19.43
CA PHE A 22 19.79 -14.44 -18.64
C PHE A 22 19.00 -13.43 -19.48
N ASP A 23 17.88 -13.86 -20.05
CA ASP A 23 16.92 -13.00 -20.76
C ASP A 23 15.54 -13.04 -20.08
N LEU A 24 14.68 -12.06 -20.40
CA LEU A 24 13.39 -11.89 -19.73
C LEU A 24 12.46 -13.08 -19.99
N GLN A 25 12.50 -13.62 -21.21
CA GLN A 25 11.74 -14.80 -21.59
C GLN A 25 12.10 -16.01 -20.72
N THR A 26 13.38 -16.22 -20.46
CA THR A 26 13.86 -17.30 -19.59
C THR A 26 13.46 -17.08 -18.13
N GLU A 27 13.46 -15.84 -17.65
CA GLU A 27 12.94 -15.53 -16.31
C GLU A 27 11.43 -15.79 -16.17
N ILE A 28 10.64 -15.48 -17.20
CA ILE A 28 9.21 -15.82 -17.26
C ILE A 28 9.02 -17.34 -17.18
N TRP A 29 9.82 -18.10 -17.93
CA TRP A 29 9.79 -19.56 -17.86
C TRP A 29 10.15 -20.11 -16.48
N ARG A 30 11.20 -19.59 -15.84
CA ARG A 30 11.56 -19.93 -14.45
C ARG A 30 10.40 -19.64 -13.50
N GLY A 31 9.73 -18.49 -13.66
CA GLY A 31 8.53 -18.14 -12.92
C GLY A 31 7.37 -19.12 -13.09
N ARG A 32 7.11 -19.57 -14.33
CA ARG A 32 6.09 -20.60 -14.62
C ARG A 32 6.43 -21.93 -13.95
N ILE A 33 7.69 -22.37 -13.98
CA ILE A 33 8.14 -23.59 -13.30
C ILE A 33 7.96 -23.47 -11.78
N LEU A 34 8.36 -22.34 -11.18
CA LEU A 34 8.19 -22.11 -9.75
C LEU A 34 6.71 -22.14 -9.35
N ARG A 35 5.84 -21.58 -10.18
CA ARG A 35 4.39 -21.60 -9.97
C ARG A 35 3.82 -23.02 -10.02
N THR A 36 4.22 -23.85 -11.00
CA THR A 36 3.74 -25.23 -11.11
C THR A 36 4.18 -26.10 -9.94
N VAL A 37 5.43 -25.95 -9.47
CA VAL A 37 5.92 -26.64 -8.26
C VAL A 37 5.11 -26.20 -7.04
N ARG A 38 4.94 -24.89 -6.82
CA ARG A 38 4.14 -24.34 -5.70
C ARG A 38 2.70 -24.85 -5.71
N ASP A 39 2.05 -24.84 -6.87
CA ASP A 39 0.63 -25.20 -6.99
C ASP A 39 0.41 -26.70 -6.83
N ARG A 40 1.38 -27.53 -7.24
CA ARG A 40 1.37 -28.98 -6.98
C ARG A 40 1.50 -29.30 -5.49
N GLU A 41 2.41 -28.62 -4.78
CA GLU A 41 2.57 -28.75 -3.32
C GLU A 41 1.30 -28.35 -2.57
N LYS A 42 0.62 -27.29 -3.01
CA LYS A 42 -0.68 -26.88 -2.44
C LYS A 42 -1.77 -27.94 -2.63
N GLN A 43 -1.78 -28.65 -3.76
CA GLN A 43 -2.74 -29.73 -4.04
C GLN A 43 -2.43 -31.02 -3.25
N GLY A 44 -1.18 -31.22 -2.84
CA GLY A 44 -0.70 -32.38 -2.07
C GLY A 44 -1.13 -32.41 -0.59
N GLY A 45 -1.83 -31.39 -0.09
CA GLY A 45 -2.47 -31.41 1.23
C GLY A 45 -1.59 -30.99 2.42
N ASP A 46 -0.29 -30.76 2.23
CA ASP A 46 0.58 -30.19 3.27
C ASP A 46 0.42 -28.65 3.29
N GLY A 47 -0.73 -28.20 3.82
CA GLY A 47 -1.24 -26.82 3.77
C GLY A 47 -0.35 -25.74 4.43
N ARG A 48 0.90 -26.05 4.79
CA ARG A 48 1.89 -25.12 5.34
C ARG A 48 2.95 -24.66 4.34
N GLY A 49 2.98 -25.19 3.12
CA GLY A 49 3.95 -24.78 2.09
C GLY A 49 5.41 -25.15 2.42
N SER A 50 5.60 -26.09 3.34
CA SER A 50 6.89 -26.66 3.76
C SER A 50 7.65 -27.27 2.58
N GLY A 51 6.98 -28.05 1.74
CA GLY A 51 7.60 -28.72 0.58
C GLY A 51 8.16 -27.73 -0.44
N PHE A 52 7.39 -26.68 -0.78
CA PHE A 52 7.88 -25.62 -1.67
C PHE A 52 9.09 -24.87 -1.09
N LEU A 53 9.08 -24.55 0.22
CA LEU A 53 10.21 -23.88 0.86
C LEU A 53 11.45 -24.79 0.92
N SER A 54 11.28 -26.08 1.18
CA SER A 54 12.38 -27.06 1.12
C SER A 54 12.97 -27.13 -0.28
N TRP A 55 12.12 -27.24 -1.30
CA TRP A 55 12.52 -27.29 -2.71
C TRP A 55 13.30 -26.03 -3.14
N LEU A 56 12.90 -24.85 -2.64
CA LEU A 56 13.63 -23.60 -2.87
C LEU A 56 15.01 -23.62 -2.20
N ASN A 57 15.10 -24.10 -0.96
CA ASN A 57 16.36 -24.19 -0.23
C ASN A 57 17.36 -25.12 -0.92
N ASP A 58 16.91 -26.27 -1.42
CA ASP A 58 17.75 -27.25 -2.16
C ASP A 58 18.37 -26.67 -3.44
N ARG A 59 17.80 -25.58 -3.94
CA ARG A 59 18.21 -24.89 -5.17
C ARG A 59 18.79 -23.50 -4.92
N GLU A 60 19.01 -23.14 -3.65
CA GLU A 60 19.55 -21.84 -3.23
C GLU A 60 18.73 -20.63 -3.72
N ILE A 61 17.41 -20.80 -3.87
CA ILE A 61 16.51 -19.73 -4.32
C ILE A 61 15.84 -19.09 -3.11
N SER A 62 16.00 -17.77 -2.95
CA SER A 62 15.32 -17.06 -1.86
C SER A 62 13.79 -17.00 -2.08
N LYS A 63 13.02 -17.00 -0.99
CA LYS A 63 11.56 -16.85 -1.03
C LYS A 63 11.14 -15.62 -1.84
N THR A 64 11.75 -14.47 -1.56
CA THR A 64 11.45 -13.20 -2.25
C THR A 64 11.70 -13.30 -3.75
N GLN A 65 12.84 -13.90 -4.16
CA GLN A 65 13.16 -14.10 -5.57
C GLN A 65 12.14 -15.03 -6.25
N ALA A 66 11.77 -16.13 -5.61
CA ALA A 66 10.80 -17.08 -6.14
C ALA A 66 9.44 -16.41 -6.41
N TYR A 67 8.92 -15.65 -5.44
CA TYR A 67 7.65 -14.94 -5.62
C TYR A 67 7.74 -13.84 -6.68
N SER A 68 8.87 -13.14 -6.80
CA SER A 68 9.05 -12.13 -7.87
C SER A 68 9.04 -12.73 -9.29
N LEU A 69 9.59 -13.95 -9.46
CA LEU A 69 9.57 -14.66 -10.74
C LEU A 69 8.18 -15.20 -11.05
N ILE A 70 7.47 -15.70 -10.03
CA ILE A 70 6.08 -16.13 -10.19
C ILE A 70 5.20 -14.94 -10.59
N GLU A 71 5.38 -13.77 -9.96
CA GLU A 71 4.67 -12.55 -10.32
C GLU A 71 4.94 -12.16 -11.78
N LEU A 72 6.21 -12.15 -12.19
CA LEU A 72 6.60 -11.89 -13.58
C LEU A 72 5.92 -12.87 -14.56
N ALA A 73 5.85 -14.16 -14.23
CA ALA A 73 5.17 -15.15 -15.05
C ALA A 73 3.66 -14.92 -15.14
N ASN A 74 3.02 -14.52 -14.04
CA ASN A 74 1.60 -14.16 -14.05
C ASN A 74 1.35 -12.93 -14.93
N SER A 75 2.18 -11.89 -14.80
CA SER A 75 2.13 -10.70 -15.67
C SER A 75 2.29 -11.06 -17.15
N ALA A 76 3.19 -12.00 -17.46
CA ALA A 76 3.43 -12.43 -18.84
C ALA A 76 2.26 -13.24 -19.40
N ASP A 77 1.64 -14.08 -18.58
CA ASP A 77 0.46 -14.82 -19.01
C ASP A 77 -0.68 -13.86 -19.35
N THR A 78 -0.91 -12.80 -18.57
CA THR A 78 -1.90 -11.76 -18.92
C THR A 78 -1.59 -11.14 -20.28
N LEU A 79 -0.39 -10.58 -20.47
CA LEU A 79 -0.05 -9.84 -21.69
C LEU A 79 0.04 -10.73 -22.95
N LEU A 80 0.47 -11.98 -22.81
CA LEU A 80 0.64 -12.91 -23.95
C LEU A 80 -0.65 -13.68 -24.28
N GLN A 81 -1.45 -14.09 -23.28
CA GLN A 81 -2.69 -14.84 -23.53
C GLN A 81 -3.78 -13.95 -24.11
N ASP A 82 -3.81 -12.66 -23.72
CA ASP A 82 -4.75 -11.68 -24.26
C ASP A 82 -4.38 -11.23 -25.69
N GLY A 83 -3.28 -11.75 -26.25
CA GLY A 83 -2.84 -11.47 -27.63
C GLY A 83 -2.28 -10.06 -27.83
N MET A 84 -2.03 -9.33 -26.74
CA MET A 84 -1.61 -7.93 -26.74
C MET A 84 -0.13 -7.80 -27.11
N LEU A 85 0.68 -8.81 -26.76
CA LEU A 85 2.11 -8.83 -27.02
C LEU A 85 2.52 -10.10 -27.77
N GLN A 86 3.36 -9.96 -28.79
CA GLN A 86 3.99 -11.12 -29.43
C GLN A 86 5.14 -11.67 -28.56
N PRO A 87 5.35 -13.00 -28.52
CA PRO A 87 6.42 -13.62 -27.72
C PRO A 87 7.83 -13.07 -28.01
N GLU A 88 8.09 -12.67 -29.26
CA GLU A 88 9.37 -12.12 -29.71
C GLU A 88 9.63 -10.72 -29.14
N ALA A 89 8.57 -9.98 -28.84
CA ALA A 89 8.60 -8.61 -28.36
C ALA A 89 8.94 -8.53 -26.85
N VAL A 90 8.83 -9.63 -26.11
CA VAL A 90 9.08 -9.71 -24.66
C VAL A 90 10.46 -9.18 -24.29
N ASN A 91 11.48 -9.50 -25.07
CA ASN A 91 12.86 -9.08 -24.78
C ASN A 91 13.14 -7.60 -25.07
N CYS A 92 12.17 -6.86 -25.63
CA CYS A 92 12.24 -5.41 -25.76
C CYS A 92 12.03 -4.71 -24.41
N PHE A 93 11.46 -5.40 -23.41
CA PHE A 93 11.20 -4.84 -22.10
C PHE A 93 12.32 -5.10 -21.10
N SER A 94 12.62 -4.10 -20.27
CA SER A 94 13.25 -4.39 -18.99
C SER A 94 12.27 -5.12 -18.06
N LYS A 95 12.75 -6.04 -17.21
CA LYS A 95 11.93 -6.78 -16.24
C LYS A 95 10.94 -5.91 -15.45
N ARG A 96 11.41 -4.75 -15.01
CA ARG A 96 10.59 -3.80 -14.24
C ARG A 96 9.53 -3.12 -15.11
N ALA A 97 9.88 -2.75 -16.34
CA ALA A 97 8.92 -2.16 -17.27
C ALA A 97 7.80 -3.16 -17.63
N PHE A 98 8.16 -4.43 -17.82
CA PHE A 98 7.20 -5.48 -18.14
C PHE A 98 6.16 -5.68 -17.03
N ILE A 99 6.62 -5.79 -15.78
CA ILE A 99 5.72 -5.92 -14.62
C ILE A 99 4.83 -4.68 -14.47
N GLU A 100 5.40 -3.47 -14.62
CA GLU A 100 4.65 -2.21 -14.52
C GLU A 100 3.59 -2.09 -15.63
N THR A 101 3.91 -2.54 -16.84
CA THR A 101 2.98 -2.59 -17.98
C THR A 101 1.82 -3.53 -17.67
N ALA A 102 2.09 -4.76 -17.22
CA ALA A 102 1.05 -5.73 -16.89
C ALA A 102 0.11 -5.31 -15.75
N GLN A 103 0.57 -4.39 -14.89
CA GLN A 103 -0.24 -3.83 -13.79
C GLN A 103 -0.99 -2.55 -14.20
N ALA A 104 -0.71 -1.98 -15.37
CA ALA A 104 -1.39 -0.80 -15.87
C ALA A 104 -2.79 -1.12 -16.43
N ALA A 105 -3.57 -0.07 -16.73
CA ALA A 105 -4.85 -0.20 -17.40
C ALA A 105 -4.69 -0.81 -18.80
N ILE A 106 -5.73 -1.48 -19.32
CA ILE A 106 -5.68 -2.20 -20.59
C ILE A 106 -5.27 -1.27 -21.74
N GLU A 107 -5.75 -0.04 -21.74
CA GLU A 107 -5.44 0.96 -22.76
C GLU A 107 -3.96 1.38 -22.71
N VAL A 108 -3.38 1.49 -21.50
CA VAL A 108 -1.94 1.75 -21.32
C VAL A 108 -1.13 0.55 -21.79
N GLN A 109 -1.60 -0.67 -21.51
CA GLN A 109 -0.98 -1.88 -22.05
C GLN A 109 -0.97 -1.88 -23.58
N GLN A 110 -2.08 -1.50 -24.22
CA GLN A 110 -2.18 -1.38 -25.69
C GLN A 110 -1.18 -0.37 -26.22
N MET A 111 -1.17 0.86 -25.72
CA MET A 111 -0.24 1.89 -26.19
C MET A 111 1.22 1.48 -26.03
N VAL A 112 1.57 0.84 -24.90
CA VAL A 112 2.94 0.33 -24.70
C VAL A 112 3.27 -0.81 -25.67
N CYS A 113 2.34 -1.72 -25.92
CA CYS A 113 2.54 -2.82 -26.87
C CYS A 113 2.61 -2.33 -28.32
N ASP A 114 1.80 -1.34 -28.69
CA ASP A 114 1.80 -0.70 -30.01
C ASP A 114 3.16 -0.08 -30.32
N LEU A 115 3.78 0.60 -29.35
CA LEU A 115 5.14 1.14 -29.49
C LEU A 115 6.21 0.07 -29.76
N VAL A 116 6.02 -1.16 -29.26
CA VAL A 116 6.94 -2.27 -29.56
C VAL A 116 6.65 -2.90 -30.92
N ASN A 117 5.37 -2.94 -31.29
CA ASN A 117 4.90 -3.53 -32.55
C ASN A 117 5.13 -2.60 -33.75
N GLU A 118 5.29 -1.29 -33.53
CA GLU A 118 5.61 -0.33 -34.58
C GLU A 118 6.98 -0.65 -35.21
N PRO A 119 7.06 -0.82 -36.55
CA PRO A 119 8.30 -1.11 -37.25
C PRO A 119 9.15 0.16 -37.33
N SER A 120 9.82 0.47 -36.23
CA SER A 120 10.88 1.46 -36.20
C SER A 120 12.06 0.87 -36.98
N GLY A 121 12.50 1.54 -38.06
CA GLY A 121 13.61 1.08 -38.91
C GLY A 121 14.99 1.08 -38.23
N GLU A 122 15.06 1.38 -36.93
CA GLU A 122 16.23 1.35 -36.07
C GLU A 122 16.01 0.34 -34.94
N ALA A 123 17.10 -0.11 -34.31
CA ALA A 123 17.14 -1.20 -33.33
C ALA A 123 15.89 -1.29 -32.43
N ALA A 124 15.42 -2.52 -32.19
CA ALA A 124 14.20 -2.81 -31.43
C ALA A 124 14.08 -1.90 -30.18
N PRO A 125 12.97 -1.15 -30.04
CA PRO A 125 12.84 -0.15 -28.98
C PRO A 125 12.95 -0.81 -27.62
N GLN A 126 13.88 -0.36 -26.78
CA GLN A 126 14.04 -0.90 -25.44
C GLN A 126 13.13 -0.16 -24.47
N ILE A 127 11.99 -0.78 -24.13
CA ILE A 127 11.02 -0.18 -23.23
C ILE A 127 11.55 -0.16 -21.79
N THR A 128 11.73 1.05 -21.30
CA THR A 128 12.18 1.33 -19.93
C THR A 128 10.99 1.62 -19.02
N ARG A 129 11.23 1.45 -17.72
CA ARG A 129 10.25 1.77 -16.67
C ARG A 129 9.74 3.23 -16.77
N ARG A 130 10.59 4.14 -17.22
CA ARG A 130 10.26 5.57 -17.33
C ARG A 130 9.24 5.82 -18.44
N GLU A 131 9.36 5.13 -19.56
CA GLU A 131 8.44 5.27 -20.70
C GLU A 131 7.06 4.72 -20.38
N VAL A 132 6.99 3.53 -19.77
CA VAL A 132 5.70 2.96 -19.31
C VAL A 132 4.98 3.93 -18.38
N ARG A 133 5.73 4.51 -17.44
CA ARG A 133 5.18 5.48 -16.50
C ARG A 133 4.75 6.78 -17.18
N GLN A 134 5.50 7.26 -18.16
CA GLN A 134 5.13 8.44 -18.94
C GLN A 134 3.83 8.21 -19.71
N ILE A 135 3.70 7.09 -20.41
CA ILE A 135 2.47 6.73 -21.15
C ILE A 135 1.29 6.60 -20.20
N GLN A 136 1.50 6.02 -19.02
CA GLN A 136 0.48 5.95 -17.99
C GLN A 136 0.08 7.34 -17.47
N ASP A 137 1.04 8.23 -17.25
CA ASP A 137 0.80 9.62 -16.83
C ASP A 137 0.06 10.42 -17.92
N GLU A 138 0.41 10.22 -19.19
CA GLU A 138 -0.28 10.82 -20.35
C GLU A 138 -1.72 10.32 -20.45
N TRP A 139 -1.93 9.00 -20.37
CA TRP A 139 -3.26 8.41 -20.41
C TRP A 139 -4.17 8.93 -19.32
N THR A 140 -3.68 8.92 -18.07
CA THR A 140 -4.46 9.38 -16.91
C THR A 140 -4.78 10.87 -17.01
N THR A 141 -3.85 11.69 -17.53
CA THR A 141 -4.10 13.11 -17.76
C THR A 141 -5.17 13.32 -18.83
N MET A 142 -5.08 12.63 -19.97
CA MET A 142 -5.97 12.85 -21.11
C MET A 142 -7.37 12.26 -20.89
N SER A 143 -7.46 11.09 -20.27
CA SER A 143 -8.73 10.40 -19.97
C SER A 143 -9.49 10.99 -18.78
N SER A 144 -8.85 11.79 -17.92
CA SER A 144 -9.52 12.38 -16.76
C SER A 144 -10.49 13.50 -17.14
N ASP A 145 -11.77 13.37 -16.79
CA ASP A 145 -12.77 14.45 -16.96
C ASP A 145 -12.61 15.58 -15.92
N LEU A 146 -11.76 15.37 -14.92
CA LEU A 146 -11.55 16.28 -13.79
C LEU A 146 -10.52 17.39 -14.07
N LEU A 147 -9.88 17.39 -15.25
CA LEU A 147 -8.94 18.44 -15.64
C LEU A 147 -9.58 19.43 -16.62
N PRO A 148 -9.45 20.75 -16.40
CA PRO A 148 -9.90 21.76 -17.34
C PRO A 148 -9.22 21.59 -18.72
N LEU A 149 -9.97 21.86 -19.79
CA LEU A 149 -9.49 21.73 -21.18
C LEU A 149 -8.19 22.52 -21.42
N VAL A 150 -8.03 23.68 -20.80
CA VAL A 150 -6.82 24.53 -20.89
C VAL A 150 -5.56 23.82 -20.38
N VAL A 151 -5.70 22.96 -19.36
CA VAL A 151 -4.59 22.20 -18.78
C VAL A 151 -4.27 21.00 -19.65
N LYS A 152 -5.28 20.36 -20.25
CA LYS A 152 -5.10 19.27 -21.23
C LYS A 152 -4.39 19.76 -22.48
N GLU A 153 -4.74 20.94 -22.98
CA GLU A 153 -4.06 21.59 -24.12
C GLU A 153 -2.59 21.93 -23.79
N LYS A 154 -2.30 22.45 -22.60
CA LYS A 154 -0.92 22.71 -22.15
C LYS A 154 -0.10 21.45 -21.86
N ALA A 155 -0.76 20.35 -21.47
CA ALA A 155 -0.13 19.04 -21.36
C ALA A 155 0.21 18.49 -22.77
N ALA A 156 -0.70 18.61 -23.73
CA ALA A 156 -0.48 18.23 -25.12
C ALA A 156 0.64 19.06 -25.78
N SER A 157 0.77 20.34 -25.42
CA SER A 157 1.84 21.21 -25.91
C SER A 157 3.19 21.02 -25.19
N SER A 158 3.33 19.98 -24.33
CA SER A 158 4.51 19.74 -23.48
C SER A 158 4.89 20.90 -22.55
N ALA A 159 4.02 21.88 -22.34
CA ALA A 159 4.30 23.04 -21.48
C ALA A 159 4.23 22.66 -19.98
N ILE A 160 3.38 21.69 -19.63
CA ILE A 160 3.28 21.13 -18.29
C ILE A 160 3.54 19.61 -18.37
N PRO A 161 4.60 19.10 -17.71
CA PRO A 161 4.84 17.66 -17.66
C PRO A 161 3.69 16.90 -16.99
N THR A 162 3.16 15.88 -17.67
CA THR A 162 2.04 15.03 -17.21
C THR A 162 2.30 14.35 -15.86
N ARG A 163 3.58 14.11 -15.53
CA ARG A 163 4.02 13.62 -14.19
C ARG A 163 3.55 14.46 -13.00
N TYR A 164 3.23 15.75 -13.20
CA TYR A 164 2.69 16.62 -12.15
C TYR A 164 1.16 16.66 -12.13
N LEU A 165 0.52 16.25 -13.23
CA LEU A 165 -0.93 16.21 -13.37
C LEU A 165 -1.50 14.89 -12.85
N THR A 166 -0.81 13.76 -13.02
CA THR A 166 -1.26 12.46 -12.48
C THR A 166 -1.52 12.49 -10.97
N PRO A 167 -0.62 13.03 -10.12
CA PRO A 167 -0.88 13.11 -8.68
C PRO A 167 -2.08 14.00 -8.36
N LEU A 168 -2.28 15.09 -9.12
CA LEU A 168 -3.44 15.97 -8.95
C LEU A 168 -4.74 15.23 -9.27
N VAL A 169 -4.82 14.53 -10.41
CA VAL A 169 -6.01 13.75 -10.81
C VAL A 169 -6.38 12.74 -9.72
N ARG A 170 -5.39 12.00 -9.21
CA ARG A 170 -5.60 11.00 -8.15
C ARG A 170 -6.11 11.58 -6.84
N GLU A 171 -5.70 12.79 -6.47
CA GLU A 171 -6.21 13.44 -5.26
C GLU A 171 -7.58 14.11 -5.52
N LEU A 172 -7.84 14.64 -6.71
CA LEU A 172 -9.14 15.17 -7.11
C LEU A 172 -10.23 14.09 -7.13
N GLU A 173 -9.92 12.88 -7.60
CA GLU A 173 -10.83 11.72 -7.59
C GLU A 173 -11.35 11.37 -6.18
N LYS A 174 -10.58 11.70 -5.13
CA LYS A 174 -10.97 11.42 -3.74
C LYS A 174 -11.82 12.52 -3.11
N LEU A 175 -11.92 13.68 -3.75
CA LEU A 175 -12.58 14.86 -3.21
C LEU A 175 -14.05 14.95 -3.65
N PRO A 176 -14.94 15.50 -2.81
CA PRO A 176 -16.31 15.86 -3.22
C PRO A 176 -16.33 16.90 -4.36
N PRO A 177 -17.40 16.92 -5.19
CA PRO A 177 -17.48 17.77 -6.38
C PRO A 177 -17.36 19.27 -6.09
N LEU A 178 -17.81 19.72 -4.91
CA LEU A 178 -17.71 21.12 -4.49
C LEU A 178 -16.24 21.59 -4.42
N HIS A 179 -15.35 20.77 -3.85
CA HIS A 179 -13.93 21.12 -3.76
C HIS A 179 -13.17 20.87 -5.07
N GLN A 180 -13.65 19.95 -5.91
CA GLN A 180 -13.10 19.74 -7.26
C GLN A 180 -13.24 21.00 -8.11
N THR A 181 -14.44 21.60 -8.13
CA THR A 181 -14.71 22.82 -8.92
C THR A 181 -13.86 24.01 -8.44
N ALA A 182 -13.73 24.22 -7.12
CA ALA A 182 -12.89 25.28 -6.58
C ALA A 182 -11.41 25.16 -6.98
N ILE A 183 -10.86 23.94 -6.98
CA ILE A 183 -9.48 23.68 -7.41
C ILE A 183 -9.34 23.85 -8.93
N GLN A 184 -10.33 23.39 -9.70
CA GLN A 184 -10.36 23.54 -11.17
C GLN A 184 -10.41 25.02 -11.59
N ASP A 185 -11.20 25.84 -10.90
CA ASP A 185 -11.30 27.29 -11.16
C ASP A 185 -9.97 27.99 -10.86
N GLY A 186 -9.31 27.62 -9.76
CA GLY A 186 -7.97 28.13 -9.40
C GLY A 186 -6.89 27.78 -10.44
N ILE A 187 -6.93 26.57 -10.98
CA ILE A 187 -6.00 26.13 -12.04
C ILE A 187 -6.32 26.80 -13.38
N THR A 188 -7.61 27.01 -13.69
CA THR A 188 -8.04 27.70 -14.92
C THR A 188 -7.61 29.16 -14.90
N ALA A 189 -7.67 29.82 -13.74
CA ALA A 189 -7.24 31.21 -13.58
C ALA A 189 -5.73 31.41 -13.84
N ASN A 190 -4.88 30.48 -13.38
CA ASN A 190 -3.44 30.52 -13.60
C ASN A 190 -2.89 29.12 -13.92
N PRO A 191 -2.79 28.74 -15.21
CA PRO A 191 -2.35 27.40 -15.58
C PRO A 191 -0.81 27.35 -15.70
N ASP A 192 -0.12 27.33 -14.55
CA ASP A 192 1.34 27.24 -14.43
C ASP A 192 1.77 25.97 -13.67
N VAL A 193 3.04 25.56 -13.82
CA VAL A 193 3.55 24.35 -13.17
C VAL A 193 3.51 24.46 -11.65
N ASP A 194 3.75 25.66 -11.10
CA ASP A 194 3.78 25.86 -9.65
C ASP A 194 2.38 25.95 -9.04
N THR A 195 1.39 26.46 -9.78
CA THR A 195 -0.02 26.43 -9.35
C THR A 195 -0.57 25.00 -9.37
N VAL A 196 -0.20 24.17 -10.35
CA VAL A 196 -0.55 22.73 -10.36
C VAL A 196 0.05 22.01 -9.15
N LYS A 197 1.29 22.30 -8.77
CA LYS A 197 1.91 21.71 -7.56
C LYS A 197 1.20 22.18 -6.28
N GLN A 198 0.91 23.47 -6.17
CA GLN A 198 0.19 24.02 -5.01
C GLN A 198 -1.21 23.40 -4.90
N ALA A 199 -1.96 23.36 -6.00
CA ALA A 199 -3.26 22.69 -6.09
C ALA A 199 -3.17 21.20 -5.71
N THR A 200 -2.09 20.49 -6.10
CA THR A 200 -1.87 19.09 -5.71
C THR A 200 -1.67 18.96 -4.20
N VAL A 201 -0.94 19.90 -3.59
CA VAL A 201 -0.69 19.92 -2.14
C VAL A 201 -1.97 20.24 -1.37
N GLU A 202 -2.74 21.23 -1.81
CA GLU A 202 -4.03 21.59 -1.25
C GLU A 202 -5.03 20.43 -1.37
N ALA A 203 -5.15 19.81 -2.55
CA ALA A 203 -6.01 18.64 -2.76
C ALA A 203 -5.65 17.49 -1.81
N ARG A 204 -4.35 17.23 -1.61
CA ARG A 204 -3.87 16.20 -0.68
C ARG A 204 -4.24 16.52 0.77
N TYR A 205 -4.08 17.77 1.20
CA TYR A 205 -4.45 18.15 2.58
C TYR A 205 -5.96 18.13 2.79
N LEU A 206 -6.77 18.53 1.81
CA LEU A 206 -8.22 18.40 1.84
C LEU A 206 -8.65 16.93 1.93
N ALA A 207 -8.10 16.06 1.08
CA ALA A 207 -8.41 14.63 1.10
C ALA A 207 -8.03 13.99 2.44
N LYS A 208 -6.87 14.37 2.99
CA LYS A 208 -6.40 13.92 4.31
C LYS A 208 -7.32 14.41 5.43
N TYR A 209 -7.73 15.68 5.40
CA TYR A 209 -8.66 16.25 6.39
C TYR A 209 -10.00 15.52 6.38
N LEU A 210 -10.62 15.36 5.21
CA LEU A 210 -11.92 14.69 5.08
C LEU A 210 -11.85 13.22 5.51
N ALA A 211 -10.81 12.49 5.08
CA ALA A 211 -10.63 11.09 5.46
C ALA A 211 -10.41 10.92 6.97
N ALA A 212 -9.64 11.81 7.59
CA ALA A 212 -9.39 11.78 9.03
C ALA A 212 -10.62 12.23 9.83
N ALA A 213 -11.35 13.25 9.37
CA ALA A 213 -12.51 13.80 10.06
C ALA A 213 -13.61 12.75 10.27
N VAL A 214 -13.85 11.89 9.27
CA VAL A 214 -14.81 10.77 9.38
C VAL A 214 -14.38 9.73 10.42
N GLN A 215 -13.09 9.60 10.70
CA GLN A 215 -12.56 8.58 11.61
C GLN A 215 -12.54 9.03 13.08
N VAL A 216 -12.53 10.34 13.35
CA VAL A 216 -12.41 10.88 14.71
C VAL A 216 -13.77 10.84 15.41
N GLN A 217 -13.92 9.97 16.39
CA GLN A 217 -15.14 9.83 17.17
C GLN A 217 -15.39 11.05 18.07
N ALA A 218 -14.32 11.70 18.57
CA ALA A 218 -14.42 12.94 19.35
C ALA A 218 -15.17 14.07 18.61
N LEU A 219 -15.07 14.13 17.27
CA LEU A 219 -15.77 15.13 16.46
C LEU A 219 -17.27 14.85 16.34
N ASN A 220 -17.71 13.61 16.57
CA ASN A 220 -19.15 13.27 16.53
C ASN A 220 -19.90 13.70 17.80
N HIS A 221 -19.18 13.96 18.90
CA HIS A 221 -19.78 14.36 20.18
C HIS A 221 -20.14 15.84 20.26
N SER A 222 -19.58 16.65 19.36
CA SER A 222 -19.82 18.08 19.31
C SER A 222 -20.46 18.42 17.97
N SER A 223 -21.48 19.28 17.96
CA SER A 223 -22.15 19.75 16.74
C SER A 223 -21.27 20.76 15.99
N ILE A 224 -20.01 20.38 15.75
CA ILE A 224 -19.07 21.19 14.98
C ILE A 224 -19.45 21.03 13.52
N ASP A 225 -19.71 22.16 12.87
CA ASP A 225 -19.81 22.19 11.42
C ASP A 225 -18.39 22.13 10.82
N LEU A 226 -18.00 20.92 10.40
CA LEU A 226 -16.69 20.64 9.82
C LEU A 226 -16.47 21.40 8.50
N GLU A 227 -17.53 21.73 7.77
CA GLU A 227 -17.44 22.49 6.53
C GLU A 227 -17.07 23.96 6.83
N SER A 228 -17.75 24.58 7.80
CA SER A 228 -17.41 25.93 8.27
C SER A 228 -15.97 26.02 8.80
N ALA A 229 -15.52 25.03 9.58
CA ALA A 229 -14.14 25.00 10.09
C ALA A 229 -13.09 24.88 8.95
N LEU A 230 -13.42 24.14 7.89
CA LEU A 230 -12.58 24.00 6.71
C LEU A 230 -12.52 25.31 5.90
N GLU A 231 -13.64 26.01 5.73
CA GLU A 231 -13.68 27.33 5.09
C GLU A 231 -12.84 28.35 5.85
N GLU A 232 -12.91 28.36 7.18
CA GLU A 232 -12.07 29.21 8.02
C GLU A 232 -10.59 28.86 7.86
N ALA A 233 -10.25 27.56 7.81
CA ALA A 233 -8.87 27.11 7.63
C ALA A 233 -8.31 27.49 6.25
N LEU A 234 -9.12 27.43 5.19
CA LEU A 234 -8.76 27.91 3.85
C LEU A 234 -8.56 29.43 3.85
N ARG A 235 -9.47 30.19 4.47
CA ARG A 235 -9.39 31.65 4.56
C ARG A 235 -8.14 32.13 5.31
N VAL A 236 -7.75 31.42 6.37
CA VAL A 236 -6.56 31.74 7.18
C VAL A 236 -5.27 31.15 6.58
N GLY A 237 -5.37 30.23 5.62
CA GLY A 237 -4.23 29.55 5.00
C GLY A 237 -3.59 28.49 5.91
N CYS A 238 -4.33 27.93 6.87
CA CYS A 238 -3.84 26.94 7.83
C CYS A 238 -4.36 25.51 7.56
N LEU A 239 -4.78 25.22 6.33
CA LEU A 239 -5.30 23.91 5.92
C LEU A 239 -4.36 22.75 6.27
N SER A 240 -3.06 22.90 6.07
CA SER A 240 -2.08 21.85 6.41
C SER A 240 -2.08 21.52 7.90
N SER A 241 -2.13 22.54 8.76
CA SER A 241 -2.17 22.38 10.21
C SER A 241 -3.48 21.79 10.69
N ALA A 242 -4.61 22.20 10.10
CA ALA A 242 -5.92 21.62 10.41
C ALA A 242 -6.00 20.14 10.00
N ALA A 243 -5.54 19.79 8.79
CA ALA A 243 -5.46 18.42 8.29
C ALA A 243 -4.54 17.55 9.15
N ASP A 244 -3.40 18.09 9.59
CA ASP A 244 -2.48 17.38 10.47
C ASP A 244 -3.06 17.19 11.87
N LEU A 245 -3.76 18.18 12.43
CA LEU A 245 -4.41 18.08 13.74
C LEU A 245 -5.47 16.97 13.75
N VAL A 246 -6.39 16.97 12.77
CA VAL A 246 -7.46 15.95 12.68
C VAL A 246 -6.87 14.57 12.43
N ASN A 247 -5.82 14.47 11.61
CA ASN A 247 -5.13 13.21 11.39
C ASN A 247 -4.42 12.69 12.64
N GLN A 248 -3.75 13.55 13.41
CA GLN A 248 -3.15 13.16 14.69
C GLN A 248 -4.20 12.74 15.71
N ALA A 249 -5.35 13.42 15.76
CA ALA A 249 -6.48 13.04 16.59
C ALA A 249 -6.98 11.62 16.24
N SER A 250 -7.17 11.31 14.95
CA SER A 250 -7.55 9.96 14.49
C SER A 250 -6.50 8.91 14.90
N GLN A 251 -5.21 9.20 14.70
CA GLN A 251 -4.13 8.28 15.08
C GLN A 251 -4.10 8.01 16.58
N LEU A 252 -4.33 9.04 17.40
CA LEU A 252 -4.38 8.90 18.84
C LEU A 252 -5.56 8.02 19.27
N GLU A 253 -6.78 8.25 18.75
CA GLU A 253 -7.94 7.40 19.03
C GLU A 253 -7.69 5.93 18.62
N GLN A 254 -7.16 5.71 17.41
CA GLN A 254 -6.82 4.35 16.95
C GLN A 254 -5.76 3.68 17.83
N SER A 255 -4.80 4.46 18.36
CA SER A 255 -3.80 3.96 19.30
C SER A 255 -4.41 3.59 20.65
N VAL A 256 -5.38 4.37 21.14
CA VAL A 256 -6.13 4.09 22.38
C VAL A 256 -6.97 2.81 22.22
N ILE A 257 -7.65 2.63 21.08
CA ILE A 257 -8.41 1.40 20.79
C ILE A 257 -7.47 0.17 20.77
N LYS A 258 -6.31 0.29 20.11
CA LYS A 258 -5.31 -0.80 20.07
C LYS A 258 -4.73 -1.08 21.44
N LEU A 259 -4.46 -0.05 22.23
CA LEU A 259 -3.98 -0.17 23.61
C LEU A 259 -5.01 -0.92 24.45
N HIS A 260 -6.29 -0.52 24.39
CA HIS A 260 -7.36 -1.20 25.12
C HIS A 260 -7.50 -2.68 24.69
N ALA A 261 -7.42 -2.96 23.39
CA ALA A 261 -7.46 -4.34 22.89
C ALA A 261 -6.25 -5.18 23.35
N ALA A 262 -5.05 -4.58 23.38
CA ALA A 262 -3.84 -5.23 23.87
C ALA A 262 -3.89 -5.46 25.39
N TRP A 263 -4.34 -4.47 26.15
CA TRP A 263 -4.56 -4.55 27.60
C TRP A 263 -5.56 -5.65 27.94
N ARG A 264 -6.71 -5.72 27.26
CA ARG A 264 -7.70 -6.79 27.47
C ARG A 264 -7.14 -8.17 27.17
N ARG A 265 -6.30 -8.32 26.14
CA ARG A 265 -5.61 -9.59 25.84
C ARG A 265 -4.58 -9.94 26.90
N LEU A 266 -3.83 -8.95 27.39
CA LEU A 266 -2.86 -9.13 28.47
C LEU A 266 -3.55 -9.61 29.74
N ASN A 267 -4.67 -8.99 30.13
CA ASN A 267 -5.46 -9.42 31.29
C ASN A 267 -5.97 -10.85 31.15
N ASN A 268 -6.56 -11.20 30.00
CA ASN A 268 -7.01 -12.57 29.76
C ASN A 268 -5.87 -13.61 29.82
N LEU A 269 -4.66 -13.25 29.39
CA LEU A 269 -3.48 -14.12 29.47
C LEU A 269 -2.92 -14.19 30.89
N ALA A 270 -2.89 -13.06 31.61
CA ALA A 270 -2.47 -13.00 33.01
C ALA A 270 -3.41 -13.84 33.89
N ASP A 271 -4.72 -13.74 33.69
CA ASP A 271 -5.72 -14.54 34.41
C ASP A 271 -5.56 -16.05 34.14
N ARG A 272 -5.37 -16.43 32.88
CA ARG A 272 -5.11 -17.84 32.52
C ARG A 272 -3.80 -18.34 33.11
N LEU A 273 -2.73 -17.56 33.00
CA LEU A 273 -1.43 -17.93 33.52
C LEU A 273 -1.45 -17.98 35.05
N TYR A 274 -2.25 -17.16 35.73
CA TYR A 274 -2.50 -17.23 37.16
C TYR A 274 -3.26 -18.52 37.54
N LEU A 275 -4.29 -18.89 36.78
CA LEU A 275 -5.05 -20.13 36.98
C LEU A 275 -4.20 -21.39 36.72
N ASP A 276 -3.34 -21.36 35.70
CA ASP A 276 -2.44 -22.45 35.33
C ASP A 276 -1.20 -22.52 36.25
N SER A 277 -0.82 -21.41 36.89
CA SER A 277 0.30 -21.35 37.83
C SER A 277 -0.12 -21.83 39.23
N GLY A 278 -0.03 -23.15 39.42
CA GLY A 278 -0.09 -23.78 40.73
C GLY A 278 1.06 -23.38 41.67
N ALA A 279 1.00 -23.86 42.93
CA ALA A 279 1.97 -23.56 43.99
C ALA A 279 3.45 -23.91 43.65
N SER A 280 3.68 -24.69 42.59
CA SER A 280 5.00 -25.18 42.16
C SER A 280 5.73 -24.27 41.16
N THR A 281 5.23 -23.06 40.86
CA THR A 281 5.81 -22.17 39.84
C THR A 281 6.11 -20.74 40.37
N PRO A 282 7.12 -20.57 41.24
CA PRO A 282 7.41 -19.27 41.87
C PRO A 282 7.86 -18.20 40.87
N ASN A 283 8.62 -18.59 39.83
CA ASN A 283 9.12 -17.66 38.82
C ASN A 283 8.02 -17.12 37.90
N LEU A 284 6.95 -17.90 37.67
CA LEU A 284 5.80 -17.44 36.88
C LEU A 284 4.96 -16.42 37.66
N ARG A 285 4.86 -16.59 38.99
CA ARG A 285 4.20 -15.59 39.85
C ARG A 285 5.01 -14.30 39.97
N ALA A 286 6.32 -14.39 40.12
CA ALA A 286 7.19 -13.22 40.11
C ALA A 286 7.09 -12.43 38.79
N LEU A 287 6.93 -13.12 37.65
CA LEU A 287 6.68 -12.48 36.36
C LEU A 287 5.31 -11.79 36.33
N LEU A 288 4.25 -12.44 36.81
CA LEU A 288 2.92 -11.81 36.93
C LEU A 288 2.95 -10.57 37.83
N ASP A 289 3.66 -10.63 38.96
CA ASP A 289 3.79 -9.51 39.90
C ASP A 289 4.52 -8.31 39.27
N GLN A 290 5.51 -8.56 38.40
CA GLN A 290 6.21 -7.50 37.66
C GLN A 290 5.37 -6.91 36.50
N VAL A 291 4.45 -7.70 35.93
CA VAL A 291 3.55 -7.26 34.85
C VAL A 291 2.26 -6.64 35.41
N ALA A 292 1.96 -6.86 36.70
CA ALA A 292 0.81 -6.32 37.42
C ALA A 292 0.52 -4.82 37.21
N PRO A 293 1.51 -3.88 37.21
CA PRO A 293 1.22 -2.46 36.96
C PRO A 293 0.67 -2.17 35.55
N LEU A 294 0.83 -3.10 34.60
CA LEU A 294 0.29 -2.99 33.24
C LEU A 294 -1.09 -3.66 33.09
N THR A 295 -1.51 -4.48 34.05
CA THR A 295 -2.81 -5.19 34.04
C THR A 295 -3.86 -4.50 34.91
N GLN A 296 -3.45 -3.54 35.75
CA GLN A 296 -4.35 -2.76 36.60
C GLN A 296 -5.16 -1.71 35.82
N ASP A 297 -6.27 -1.24 36.42
CA ASP A 297 -7.14 -0.19 35.86
C ASP A 297 -6.44 1.16 35.68
N LEU A 298 -5.35 1.36 36.43
CA LEU A 298 -4.41 2.47 36.26
C LEU A 298 -3.11 1.91 35.67
N LEU A 299 -2.92 2.10 34.37
CA LEU A 299 -1.65 1.80 33.71
C LEU A 299 -0.64 2.88 34.09
N GLU A 300 0.42 2.48 34.78
CA GLU A 300 1.58 3.33 35.02
C GLU A 300 2.72 2.91 34.09
N VAL A 301 3.08 3.79 33.15
CA VAL A 301 4.22 3.58 32.25
C VAL A 301 5.20 4.73 32.42
N ASP A 302 6.43 4.39 32.78
CA ASP A 302 7.54 5.34 32.79
C ASP A 302 8.11 5.41 31.37
N LEU A 303 8.01 6.59 30.75
CA LEU A 303 8.66 6.88 29.48
C LEU A 303 10.05 7.44 29.76
N GLY A 304 11.09 6.68 29.39
CA GLY A 304 12.49 7.08 29.50
C GLY A 304 13.32 6.20 30.45
N ASP A 305 14.63 6.43 30.45
CA ASP A 305 15.55 5.81 31.41
C ASP A 305 15.30 6.45 32.80
N PRO A 306 15.16 5.69 33.89
CA PRO A 306 14.87 6.24 35.23
C PRO A 306 15.86 7.32 35.71
N ASP A 307 17.09 7.31 35.18
CA ASP A 307 18.16 8.27 35.52
C ASP A 307 18.31 9.42 34.50
N GLY A 308 17.46 9.46 33.46
CA GLY A 308 17.48 10.49 32.42
C GLY A 308 16.58 11.69 32.72
N SER A 309 16.97 12.89 32.27
CA SER A 309 16.23 14.16 32.44
C SER A 309 14.85 14.22 31.76
N PHE A 310 14.43 13.15 31.08
CA PHE A 310 13.17 13.04 30.34
C PHE A 310 12.29 11.89 30.85
N SER A 311 12.41 11.51 32.12
CA SER A 311 11.49 10.54 32.74
C SER A 311 10.09 11.16 32.91
N GLN A 312 9.17 10.82 32.02
CA GLN A 312 7.76 11.21 32.12
C GLN A 312 6.94 9.99 32.53
N ARG A 313 6.24 10.09 33.68
CA ARG A 313 5.27 9.06 34.07
C ARG A 313 3.94 9.33 33.40
N VAL A 314 3.51 8.41 32.54
CA VAL A 314 2.19 8.45 31.93
C VAL A 314 1.27 7.55 32.73
N ARG A 315 0.21 8.13 33.29
CA ARG A 315 -0.86 7.43 33.98
C ARG A 315 -2.10 7.41 33.11
N LEU A 316 -2.49 6.24 32.65
CA LEU A 316 -3.73 6.05 31.89
C LEU A 316 -4.74 5.34 32.79
N ARG A 317 -5.88 5.99 33.01
CA ARG A 317 -7.00 5.39 33.73
C ARG A 317 -8.05 4.96 32.72
N ILE A 318 -8.36 3.67 32.67
CA ILE A 318 -9.47 3.16 31.87
C ILE A 318 -10.73 3.36 32.70
N LEU A 319 -11.66 4.18 32.21
CA LEU A 319 -12.96 4.38 32.83
C LEU A 319 -13.93 3.34 32.26
N PRO A 320 -14.71 2.62 33.09
CA PRO A 320 -15.78 1.78 32.59
C PRO A 320 -16.91 2.64 31.97
N ASP A 321 -17.58 2.11 30.94
CA ASP A 321 -18.61 2.78 30.13
C ASP A 321 -19.82 3.33 30.92
N ASP A 322 -19.95 3.03 32.22
CA ASP A 322 -21.12 3.37 33.04
C ASP A 322 -21.08 4.75 33.72
N LEU A 323 -20.05 5.57 33.50
CA LEU A 323 -19.97 6.92 34.06
C LEU A 323 -20.24 7.97 32.99
N ASN A 324 -21.54 8.19 32.76
CA ASN A 324 -22.06 9.39 32.11
C ASN A 324 -21.55 10.63 32.88
N PRO A 325 -20.74 11.53 32.28
CA PRO A 325 -20.13 12.66 33.00
C PRO A 325 -21.10 13.80 33.35
N ASP A 326 -22.36 13.72 32.91
CA ASP A 326 -23.36 14.77 33.11
C ASP A 326 -24.33 14.45 34.26
N VAL A 327 -23.84 14.47 35.50
CA VAL A 327 -24.69 14.85 36.65
C VAL A 327 -23.82 15.65 37.64
N PRO A 328 -23.92 16.99 37.69
CA PRO A 328 -23.36 17.74 38.80
C PRO A 328 -24.21 17.47 40.06
N ALA A 329 -23.53 17.35 41.20
CA ALA A 329 -24.12 17.26 42.53
C ALA A 329 -24.93 18.52 42.89
#